data_AF-A0A0Z8H5S3-F1
#
_entry.id   AF-A0A0Z8H5S3-F1
#
_cell.length_a   1.000
_cell.length_b   1.000
_cell.length_c   1.000
_cell.angle_alpha   90.00
_cell.angle_beta   90.00
_cell.angle_gamma   90.00
#
_symmetry.space_group_name_H-M   'P 1'
#
loop_
_entity.id
_entity.type
_entity.pdbx_description
1 polymer ?
#
loop_
_entity_poly.entity_id
_entity_poly.type
_entity_poly.pdbx_seq_one_letter_code
_entity_poly.pdbx_strand_id
1 'polypeptide(L)'
;MHPYTGYAGFICGNQVQFDVSRKSFLRVINAFNKNEAAKAFLFANSPFDHMDDMALTRDYFWEYSMHGLLKNNVGIYSEEFQTEAEYCQYQEESAMFYVIRDNCYYYFKPITVKSFFEQEKFAAYSETGEICHFVPKADDFKNHRSYHYQELTKRGTIEFRSTCTQPFETTFAPIAFHLGLLANLVKLEEILESTEFFKEFGRNYSKLRRQFSRKKLSDLEQRMVKDFSKTLLDCAHEALLLRGYSEEKYLTPLYNSLIDDFGVL
;
A
#
# COMPACT_ATOMS: atom_id res chain seq x y z
N MET A 1 16.49 -11.66 0.62
CA MET A 1 16.42 -10.20 0.40
C MET A 1 17.16 -9.86 -0.88
N HIS A 2 16.81 -8.77 -1.54
CA HIS A 2 17.52 -8.28 -2.73
C HIS A 2 18.88 -7.66 -2.38
N PRO A 3 19.83 -7.50 -3.34
CA PRO A 3 21.15 -6.94 -3.06
C PRO A 3 21.18 -5.41 -2.85
N TYR A 4 20.11 -4.68 -3.20
CA TYR A 4 20.05 -3.22 -3.17
C TYR A 4 19.81 -2.65 -1.76
N THR A 5 20.82 -2.63 -0.90
CA THR A 5 20.67 -2.14 0.49
C THR A 5 20.28 -0.65 0.59
N GLY A 6 20.66 0.16 -0.40
CA GLY A 6 20.30 1.58 -0.49
C GLY A 6 18.93 1.87 -1.11
N TYR A 7 18.07 0.86 -1.31
CA TYR A 7 16.82 1.01 -2.06
C TYR A 7 15.93 2.17 -1.57
N ALA A 8 15.87 2.39 -0.24
CA ALA A 8 15.08 3.46 0.36
C ALA A 8 15.51 4.87 -0.10
N GLY A 9 16.74 5.04 -0.59
CA GLY A 9 17.26 6.32 -1.07
C GLY A 9 16.86 6.67 -2.51
N PHE A 10 16.39 5.70 -3.30
CA PHE A 10 16.06 5.92 -4.72
C PHE A 10 14.63 5.53 -5.11
N ILE A 11 13.87 4.87 -4.22
CA ILE A 11 12.45 4.64 -4.45
C ILE A 11 11.62 5.83 -3.96
N CYS A 12 10.66 6.27 -4.76
CA CYS A 12 9.78 7.38 -4.44
C CYS A 12 8.31 6.94 -4.55
N GLY A 13 7.46 7.48 -3.68
CA GLY A 13 6.01 7.24 -3.69
C GLY A 13 5.23 8.55 -3.62
N ASN A 14 4.06 8.57 -4.25
CA ASN A 14 3.06 9.62 -4.05
C ASN A 14 2.07 9.09 -3.01
N GLN A 15 2.03 9.69 -1.81
CA GLN A 15 1.24 9.18 -0.68
C GLN A 15 0.25 10.25 -0.23
N VAL A 16 -0.93 9.81 0.21
CA VAL A 16 -1.96 10.69 0.75
C VAL A 16 -2.51 10.12 2.05
N GLN A 17 -2.92 11.01 2.96
CA GLN A 17 -3.56 10.64 4.22
C GLN A 17 -4.93 11.27 4.28
N PHE A 18 -5.94 10.46 4.59
CA PHE A 18 -7.30 10.93 4.81
C PHE A 18 -7.79 10.56 6.20
N ASP A 19 -8.52 11.48 6.81
CA ASP A 19 -9.20 11.23 8.07
C ASP A 19 -10.23 10.11 7.91
N VAL A 20 -10.29 9.23 8.91
CA VAL A 20 -11.30 8.18 8.96
C VAL A 20 -11.91 8.11 10.35
N SER A 21 -13.16 7.69 10.42
CA SER A 21 -13.80 7.41 11.69
C SER A 21 -13.45 6.00 12.16
N ARG A 22 -13.52 5.77 13.48
CA ARG A 22 -13.47 4.42 14.06
C ARG A 22 -14.52 3.46 13.47
N LYS A 23 -15.65 3.99 12.99
CA LYS A 23 -16.72 3.19 12.36
C LYS A 23 -16.43 2.80 10.90
N SER A 24 -15.49 3.48 10.23
CA SER A 24 -15.27 3.34 8.79
C SER A 24 -13.88 2.85 8.41
N PHE A 25 -12.88 2.93 9.30
CA PHE A 25 -11.49 2.65 8.92
C PHE A 25 -11.30 1.22 8.39
N LEU A 26 -11.92 0.20 8.99
CA LEU A 26 -11.83 -1.19 8.48
C LEU A 26 -12.43 -1.34 7.09
N ARG A 27 -13.58 -0.70 6.83
CA ARG A 27 -14.21 -0.67 5.51
C ARG A 27 -13.27 -0.06 4.47
N VAL A 28 -12.62 1.04 4.82
CA VAL A 28 -11.64 1.71 3.95
C VAL A 28 -10.42 0.83 3.72
N ILE A 29 -9.82 0.24 4.77
CA ILE A 29 -8.69 -0.69 4.63
C ILE A 29 -9.07 -1.83 3.69
N ASN A 30 -10.19 -2.52 3.96
CA ASN A 30 -10.62 -3.67 3.16
C ASN A 30 -10.90 -3.27 1.70
N ALA A 31 -11.69 -2.21 1.46
CA ALA A 31 -12.05 -1.78 0.10
C ALA A 31 -10.82 -1.36 -0.72
N PHE A 32 -9.88 -0.62 -0.12
CA PHE A 32 -8.67 -0.21 -0.81
C PHE A 32 -7.65 -1.33 -0.96
N ASN A 33 -7.64 -2.33 -0.08
CA ASN A 33 -6.84 -3.54 -0.28
C ASN A 33 -7.31 -4.32 -1.53
N LYS A 34 -8.62 -4.33 -1.81
CA LYS A 34 -9.22 -4.99 -2.99
C LYS A 34 -8.85 -4.32 -4.31
N ASN A 35 -8.72 -2.99 -4.35
CA ASN A 35 -8.49 -2.25 -5.60
C ASN A 35 -7.02 -2.08 -6.00
N GLU A 36 -6.07 -2.70 -5.29
CA GLU A 36 -4.64 -2.52 -5.51
C GLU A 36 -4.14 -2.99 -6.89
N ALA A 37 -4.86 -3.90 -7.56
CA ALA A 37 -4.53 -4.29 -8.93
C ALA A 37 -4.76 -3.14 -9.93
N ALA A 38 -5.88 -2.43 -9.81
CA ALA A 38 -6.14 -1.24 -10.62
C ALA A 38 -5.16 -0.11 -10.30
N LYS A 39 -4.83 0.09 -9.01
CA LYS A 39 -3.81 1.08 -8.62
C LYS A 39 -2.43 0.76 -9.18
N ALA A 40 -2.03 -0.51 -9.17
CA ALA A 40 -0.78 -0.92 -9.78
C ALA A 40 -0.78 -0.70 -11.28
N PHE A 41 -1.88 -1.04 -11.97
CA PHE A 41 -2.02 -0.81 -13.40
C PHE A 41 -1.98 0.69 -13.77
N LEU A 42 -2.72 1.53 -13.04
CA LEU A 42 -2.82 2.98 -13.31
C LEU A 42 -1.58 3.78 -12.91
N PHE A 43 -0.87 3.36 -11.86
CA PHE A 43 0.16 4.19 -11.21
C PHE A 43 1.55 3.54 -11.16
N ALA A 44 1.77 2.43 -11.84
CA ALA A 44 3.10 1.86 -12.01
C ALA A 44 4.00 2.85 -12.75
N ASN A 45 5.04 3.33 -12.06
CA ASN A 45 6.01 4.29 -12.61
C ASN A 45 7.41 4.01 -12.05
N SER A 46 7.79 2.73 -12.01
CA SER A 46 9.11 2.33 -11.54
C SER A 46 9.60 1.11 -12.33
N PRO A 47 9.75 1.21 -13.66
CA PRO A 47 10.53 0.21 -14.38
C PRO A 47 11.98 0.24 -13.85
N PHE A 48 12.62 -0.92 -13.81
CA PHE A 48 14.03 -1.03 -13.46
C PHE A 48 14.70 -1.94 -14.47
N ASP A 49 15.76 -1.49 -15.11
CA ASP A 49 16.35 -2.16 -16.28
C ASP A 49 16.83 -3.59 -15.98
N HIS A 50 17.23 -3.84 -14.73
CA HIS A 50 17.68 -5.17 -14.29
C HIS A 50 16.54 -6.11 -13.87
N MET A 51 15.27 -5.71 -14.05
CA MET A 51 14.11 -6.53 -13.75
C MET A 51 13.18 -6.64 -14.97
N ASP A 52 13.17 -7.83 -15.55
CA ASP A 52 12.29 -8.15 -16.65
C ASP A 52 10.82 -8.13 -16.22
N ASP A 53 9.98 -7.64 -17.12
CA ASP A 53 8.51 -7.67 -17.04
C ASP A 53 7.88 -7.07 -15.76
N MET A 54 8.55 -6.12 -15.09
CA MET A 54 7.97 -5.36 -13.97
C MET A 54 7.88 -3.87 -14.27
N ALA A 55 6.65 -3.34 -14.33
CA ALA A 55 6.40 -1.89 -14.39
C ALA A 55 6.46 -1.24 -12.99
N LEU A 56 6.28 -2.06 -11.94
CA LEU A 56 6.23 -1.64 -10.53
C LEU A 56 7.29 -2.35 -9.68
N THR A 57 8.57 -2.06 -9.93
CA THR A 57 9.68 -2.67 -9.17
C THR A 57 9.79 -2.14 -7.73
N ARG A 58 9.20 -0.99 -7.41
CA ARG A 58 9.13 -0.46 -6.04
C ARG A 58 8.59 -1.47 -5.04
N ASP A 59 7.58 -2.23 -5.41
CA ASP A 59 7.01 -3.27 -4.56
C ASP A 59 8.03 -4.38 -4.28
N TYR A 60 8.86 -4.76 -5.27
CA TYR A 60 9.94 -5.73 -5.05
C TYR A 60 10.96 -5.20 -4.02
N PHE A 61 11.34 -3.92 -4.13
CA PHE A 61 12.27 -3.31 -3.18
C PHE A 61 11.72 -3.26 -1.76
N TRP A 62 10.41 -3.06 -1.56
CA TRP A 62 9.84 -3.14 -0.21
C TRP A 62 9.72 -4.58 0.29
N GLU A 63 9.08 -5.45 -0.50
CA GLU A 63 8.71 -6.81 -0.09
C GLU A 63 9.93 -7.75 0.06
N TYR A 64 11.01 -7.51 -0.68
CA TYR A 64 12.25 -8.29 -0.60
C TYR A 64 13.38 -7.57 0.16
N SER A 65 13.06 -6.56 0.97
CA SER A 65 13.99 -5.92 1.92
C SER A 65 13.90 -6.51 3.32
N MET A 66 14.61 -5.88 4.29
CA MET A 66 14.45 -6.18 5.72
C MET A 66 13.00 -6.00 6.20
N HIS A 67 12.23 -5.11 5.57
CA HIS A 67 10.84 -4.84 5.95
C HIS A 67 9.87 -5.96 5.55
N GLY A 68 10.26 -6.83 4.60
CA GLY A 68 9.47 -7.98 4.18
C GLY A 68 9.91 -9.32 4.74
N LEU A 69 10.84 -9.33 5.72
CA LEU A 69 11.24 -10.57 6.40
C LEU A 69 10.07 -11.22 7.16
N LEU A 70 9.20 -10.39 7.75
CA LEU A 70 7.93 -10.80 8.32
C LEU A 70 6.83 -10.47 7.31
N LYS A 71 6.12 -11.50 6.84
CA LYS A 71 5.15 -11.37 5.72
C LYS A 71 4.01 -10.39 6.05
N ASN A 72 3.59 -10.34 7.30
CA ASN A 72 2.48 -9.50 7.77
C ASN A 72 2.93 -8.07 8.15
N ASN A 73 4.04 -7.59 7.58
CA ASN A 73 4.53 -6.25 7.85
C ASN A 73 4.48 -5.32 6.63
N VAL A 74 4.41 -5.85 5.40
CA VAL A 74 4.58 -5.05 4.20
C VAL A 74 3.60 -5.44 3.11
N GLY A 75 3.15 -4.44 2.34
CA GLY A 75 2.33 -4.66 1.16
C GLY A 75 0.83 -4.82 1.47
N ILE A 76 0.18 -5.75 0.78
CA ILE A 76 -1.26 -6.02 0.88
C ILE A 76 -1.55 -6.83 2.15
N TYR A 77 -2.61 -6.48 2.87
CA TYR A 77 -3.08 -7.33 3.97
C TYR A 77 -3.55 -8.67 3.42
N SER A 78 -3.13 -9.77 4.06
CA SER A 78 -3.47 -11.12 3.60
C SER A 78 -4.91 -11.54 3.89
N GLU A 79 -5.63 -10.77 4.70
CA GLU A 79 -7.01 -11.03 5.10
C GLU A 79 -7.83 -9.74 5.18
N GLU A 80 -9.15 -9.89 5.24
CA GLU A 80 -10.10 -8.79 5.48
C GLU A 80 -10.49 -8.76 6.95
N PHE A 81 -10.66 -7.56 7.49
CA PHE A 81 -10.97 -7.38 8.91
C PHE A 81 -12.44 -7.01 9.10
N GLN A 82 -13.17 -7.79 9.88
CA GLN A 82 -14.55 -7.52 10.29
C GLN A 82 -14.60 -6.78 11.64
N THR A 83 -13.60 -7.00 12.50
CA THR A 83 -13.55 -6.39 13.83
C THR A 83 -12.21 -5.71 14.11
N GLU A 84 -12.21 -4.76 15.05
CA GLU A 84 -10.97 -4.13 15.52
C GLU A 84 -10.04 -5.15 16.20
N ALA A 85 -10.60 -6.19 16.83
CA ALA A 85 -9.83 -7.24 17.46
C ALA A 85 -9.03 -8.06 16.44
N GLU A 86 -9.64 -8.42 15.30
CA GLU A 86 -8.96 -9.09 14.19
C GLU A 86 -7.84 -8.22 13.62
N TYR A 87 -8.11 -6.92 13.41
CA TYR A 87 -7.08 -5.98 12.94
C TYR A 87 -5.93 -5.85 13.95
N CYS A 88 -6.21 -5.70 15.25
CA CYS A 88 -5.18 -5.65 16.28
C CYS A 88 -4.38 -6.96 16.34
N GLN A 89 -5.03 -8.12 16.25
CA GLN A 89 -4.36 -9.42 16.23
C GLN A 89 -3.44 -9.55 15.01
N TYR A 90 -3.84 -9.03 13.84
CA TYR A 90 -2.95 -9.01 12.67
C TYR A 90 -1.71 -8.13 12.91
N GLN A 91 -1.89 -6.97 13.54
CA GLN A 91 -0.80 -6.06 13.88
C GLN A 91 0.17 -6.65 14.90
N GLU A 92 -0.24 -7.66 15.69
CA GLU A 92 0.70 -8.38 16.56
C GLU A 92 1.76 -9.16 15.78
N GLU A 93 1.48 -9.52 14.52
CA GLU A 93 2.38 -10.25 13.61
C GLU A 93 3.25 -9.31 12.74
N SER A 94 3.05 -8.00 12.83
CA SER A 94 3.87 -7.01 12.14
C SER A 94 5.19 -6.77 12.88
N ALA A 95 6.12 -6.03 12.28
CA ALA A 95 7.52 -6.03 12.71
C ALA A 95 7.88 -4.86 13.66
N MET A 96 8.63 -5.19 14.72
CA MET A 96 9.46 -4.27 15.48
C MET A 96 10.89 -4.31 14.95
N PHE A 97 11.51 -3.13 14.75
CA PHE A 97 12.85 -3.00 14.14
C PHE A 97 13.88 -2.34 15.07
N TYR A 98 13.41 -1.45 15.94
CA TYR A 98 14.25 -0.65 16.80
C TYR A 98 13.50 -0.24 18.07
N VAL A 99 14.27 0.18 19.07
CA VAL A 99 13.77 0.91 20.24
C VAL A 99 14.58 2.19 20.43
N ILE A 100 14.03 3.11 21.20
CA ILE A 100 14.70 4.36 21.59
C ILE A 100 14.99 4.29 23.09
N ARG A 101 16.25 4.53 23.49
CA ARG A 101 16.68 4.59 24.89
C ARG A 101 17.58 5.81 25.04
N ASP A 102 17.26 6.69 25.99
CA ASP A 102 18.03 7.92 26.25
C ASP A 102 18.33 8.74 24.98
N ASN A 103 17.31 8.89 24.12
CA ASN A 103 17.38 9.53 22.80
C ASN A 103 18.31 8.87 21.75
N CYS A 104 18.81 7.67 22.02
CA CYS A 104 19.60 6.87 21.09
C CYS A 104 18.75 5.75 20.46
N TYR A 105 19.00 5.46 19.17
CA TYR A 105 18.36 4.36 18.46
C TYR A 105 19.14 3.06 18.62
N TYR A 106 18.42 1.97 18.87
CA TYR A 106 18.98 0.63 18.94
C TYR A 106 18.19 -0.31 18.03
N TYR A 107 18.88 -0.93 17.08
CA TYR A 107 18.29 -1.72 16.02
C TYR A 107 18.44 -3.21 16.30
N PHE A 108 17.51 -4.02 15.82
CA PHE A 108 17.59 -5.47 15.92
C PHE A 108 16.99 -6.12 14.68
N LYS A 109 17.28 -7.40 14.48
CA LYS A 109 16.64 -8.19 13.43
C LYS A 109 15.12 -8.13 13.65
N PRO A 110 14.28 -7.96 12.62
CA PRO A 110 12.84 -7.82 12.80
C PRO A 110 12.24 -8.95 13.64
N ILE A 111 11.47 -8.58 14.66
CA ILE A 111 10.71 -9.49 15.55
C ILE A 111 9.25 -9.08 15.46
N THR A 112 8.31 -10.04 15.53
CA THR A 112 6.89 -9.71 15.59
C THR A 112 6.61 -8.88 16.84
N VAL A 113 5.60 -8.01 16.80
CA VAL A 113 5.15 -7.23 17.96
C VAL A 113 4.85 -8.16 19.13
N LYS A 114 4.16 -9.28 18.88
CA LYS A 114 3.87 -10.32 19.87
C LYS A 114 5.13 -10.87 20.53
N SER A 115 6.05 -11.43 19.73
CA SER A 115 7.27 -12.03 20.26
C SER A 115 8.22 -11.00 20.87
N PHE A 116 8.15 -9.73 20.46
CA PHE A 116 8.88 -8.65 21.12
C PHE A 116 8.44 -8.48 22.58
N PHE A 117 7.13 -8.46 22.86
CA PHE A 117 6.59 -8.28 24.21
C PHE A 117 6.59 -9.55 25.07
N GLU A 118 6.72 -10.73 24.48
CA GLU A 118 6.88 -12.01 25.20
C GLU A 118 8.31 -12.21 25.75
N GLN A 119 9.30 -11.45 25.27
CA GLN A 119 10.68 -11.59 25.69
C GLN A 119 10.96 -10.91 27.05
N GLU A 120 11.64 -11.60 27.95
CA GLU A 120 12.17 -10.97 29.18
C GLU A 120 13.27 -9.94 28.85
N LYS A 121 14.09 -10.23 27.84
CA LYS A 121 15.19 -9.38 27.38
C LYS A 121 15.49 -9.65 25.90
N PHE A 122 15.89 -8.63 25.17
CA PHE A 122 16.34 -8.75 23.79
C PHE A 122 17.68 -8.04 23.58
N ALA A 123 18.46 -8.52 22.60
CA ALA A 123 19.70 -7.88 22.16
C ALA A 123 19.41 -6.89 21.02
N ALA A 124 20.07 -5.74 21.05
CA ALA A 124 19.99 -4.72 20.02
C ALA A 124 21.35 -4.05 19.80
N TYR A 125 21.57 -3.55 18.60
CA TYR A 125 22.81 -2.92 18.15
C TYR A 125 22.67 -1.40 18.24
N SER A 126 23.64 -0.74 18.85
CA SER A 126 23.80 0.71 18.75
C SER A 126 24.15 1.12 17.31
N GLU A 127 24.18 2.43 17.05
CA GLU A 127 24.66 2.99 15.77
C GLU A 127 26.12 2.63 15.47
N THR A 128 26.93 2.36 16.50
CA THR A 128 28.33 1.91 16.38
C THR A 128 28.48 0.39 16.26
N GLY A 129 27.37 -0.37 16.33
CA GLY A 129 27.36 -1.83 16.27
C GLY A 129 27.61 -2.54 17.60
N GLU A 130 27.66 -1.81 18.72
CA GLU A 130 27.79 -2.40 20.05
C GLU A 130 26.48 -3.10 20.45
N ILE A 131 26.60 -4.30 21.03
CA ILE A 131 25.45 -5.07 21.47
C ILE A 131 25.04 -4.63 22.87
N CYS A 132 23.85 -4.05 22.97
CA CYS A 132 23.15 -3.72 24.20
C CYS A 132 21.99 -4.69 24.43
N HIS A 133 21.54 -4.80 25.67
CA HIS A 133 20.39 -5.64 25.99
C HIS A 133 19.35 -4.87 26.79
N PHE A 134 18.09 -4.99 26.40
CA PHE A 134 16.99 -4.24 26.97
C PHE A 134 15.82 -5.14 27.35
N VAL A 135 14.98 -4.63 28.25
CA VAL A 135 13.66 -5.18 28.54
C VAL A 135 12.63 -4.43 27.68
N PRO A 136 11.66 -5.12 27.04
CA PRO A 136 10.56 -4.48 26.33
C PRO A 136 9.76 -3.53 27.23
N LYS A 137 9.33 -2.40 26.69
CA LYS A 137 8.45 -1.43 27.37
C LYS A 137 7.24 -1.17 26.49
N ALA A 138 6.05 -1.01 27.08
CA ALA A 138 4.84 -0.67 26.31
C ALA A 138 5.03 0.58 25.41
N ASP A 139 5.83 1.54 25.90
CA ASP A 139 6.18 2.74 25.15
C ASP A 139 6.99 2.49 23.87
N ASP A 140 7.64 1.33 23.73
CA ASP A 140 8.34 0.94 22.49
C ASP A 140 7.37 0.83 21.32
N PHE A 141 6.12 0.46 21.58
CA PHE A 141 5.09 0.37 20.54
C PHE A 141 4.64 1.73 20.01
N LYS A 142 4.88 2.84 20.72
CA LYS A 142 4.47 4.19 20.26
C LYS A 142 5.10 4.59 18.93
N ASN A 143 6.25 3.99 18.59
CA ASN A 143 6.97 4.23 17.35
C ASN A 143 6.83 3.07 16.35
N HIS A 144 5.99 2.08 16.67
CA HIS A 144 5.67 1.01 15.76
C HIS A 144 5.03 1.56 14.49
N ARG A 145 5.43 0.99 13.35
CA ARG A 145 4.88 1.30 12.04
C ARG A 145 5.01 0.07 11.15
N SER A 146 3.89 -0.50 10.75
CA SER A 146 3.84 -1.42 9.62
C SER A 146 3.91 -0.66 8.29
N TYR A 147 4.25 -1.42 7.24
CA TYR A 147 4.52 -0.93 5.90
C TYR A 147 3.46 -1.46 4.92
N HIS A 148 2.22 -1.61 5.38
CA HIS A 148 1.11 -1.95 4.51
C HIS A 148 0.74 -0.79 3.59
N TYR A 149 0.07 -1.13 2.49
CA TYR A 149 -0.35 -0.17 1.48
C TYR A 149 -1.45 0.78 1.94
N GLN A 150 -2.25 0.37 2.93
CA GLN A 150 -3.28 1.17 3.58
C GLN A 150 -3.04 1.09 5.08
N GLU A 151 -2.44 2.12 5.67
CA GLU A 151 -1.97 2.05 7.06
C GLU A 151 -2.74 3.01 7.96
N LEU A 152 -3.32 2.50 9.06
CA LEU A 152 -3.92 3.37 10.06
C LEU A 152 -2.80 4.03 10.86
N THR A 153 -2.75 5.35 10.82
CA THR A 153 -1.71 6.11 11.53
C THR A 153 -2.19 6.56 12.90
N LYS A 154 -1.23 6.89 13.78
CA LYS A 154 -1.50 7.51 15.09
C LYS A 154 -2.29 8.84 15.04
N ARG A 155 -2.45 9.42 13.85
CA ARG A 155 -3.25 10.64 13.64
C ARG A 155 -4.74 10.37 13.44
N GLY A 156 -5.17 9.11 13.39
CA GLY A 156 -6.54 8.75 13.05
C GLY A 156 -6.82 8.85 11.54
N THR A 157 -5.77 8.80 10.73
CA THR A 157 -5.85 8.81 9.26
C THR A 157 -5.46 7.46 8.69
N ILE A 158 -5.96 7.13 7.49
CA ILE A 158 -5.36 6.08 6.67
C ILE A 158 -4.36 6.71 5.71
N GLU A 159 -3.12 6.24 5.74
CA GLU A 159 -2.07 6.59 4.79
C GLU A 159 -2.06 5.56 3.65
N PHE A 160 -2.28 6.05 2.42
CA PHE A 160 -2.19 5.24 1.21
C PHE A 160 -0.78 5.32 0.63
N ARG A 161 -0.11 4.17 0.50
CA ARG A 161 1.35 4.08 0.32
C ARG A 161 1.80 3.31 -0.91
N SER A 162 0.86 2.83 -1.72
CA SER A 162 1.13 1.87 -2.78
C SER A 162 1.38 2.47 -4.17
N THR A 163 1.21 3.79 -4.32
CA THR A 163 1.40 4.49 -5.59
C THR A 163 2.82 5.00 -5.76
N CYS A 164 3.42 4.77 -6.93
CA CYS A 164 4.70 5.39 -7.27
C CYS A 164 4.55 6.91 -7.34
N THR A 165 5.67 7.61 -7.19
CA THR A 165 5.72 9.02 -7.57
C THR A 165 5.35 9.15 -9.04
N GLN A 166 4.45 10.06 -9.34
CA GLN A 166 4.01 10.37 -10.69
C GLN A 166 4.77 11.60 -11.23
N PRO A 167 4.84 11.78 -12.55
CA PRO A 167 5.28 13.05 -13.15
C PRO A 167 4.54 14.25 -12.55
N PHE A 168 5.16 15.42 -12.61
CA PHE A 168 4.64 16.62 -11.96
C PHE A 168 3.22 16.97 -12.44
N GLU A 169 2.97 16.79 -13.73
CA GLU A 169 1.72 17.08 -14.43
C GLU A 169 0.55 16.19 -13.95
N THR A 170 0.86 15.00 -13.42
CA THR A 170 -0.12 14.01 -12.95
C THR A 170 0.00 13.68 -11.47
N THR A 171 0.80 14.44 -10.71
CA THR A 171 1.09 14.20 -9.28
C THR A 171 -0.16 14.22 -8.38
N PHE A 172 -1.21 14.95 -8.79
CA PHE A 172 -2.49 15.00 -8.08
C PHE A 172 -3.48 13.91 -8.51
N ALA A 173 -3.23 13.18 -9.59
CA ALA A 173 -4.14 12.16 -10.08
C ALA A 173 -4.35 11.01 -9.07
N PRO A 174 -3.31 10.44 -8.42
CA PRO A 174 -3.51 9.45 -7.37
C PRO A 174 -4.31 10.02 -6.18
N ILE A 175 -4.07 11.27 -5.80
CA ILE A 175 -4.75 11.93 -4.68
C ILE A 175 -6.25 12.06 -4.97
N ALA A 176 -6.60 12.59 -6.14
CA ALA A 176 -7.98 12.71 -6.59
C ALA A 176 -8.66 11.35 -6.70
N PHE A 177 -7.97 10.33 -7.22
CA PHE A 177 -8.49 8.96 -7.29
C PHE A 177 -8.85 8.40 -5.92
N HIS A 178 -7.93 8.47 -4.95
CA HIS A 178 -8.20 7.97 -3.60
C HIS A 178 -9.30 8.79 -2.90
N LEU A 179 -9.29 10.13 -3.06
CA LEU A 179 -10.31 11.00 -2.46
C LEU A 179 -11.70 10.69 -2.99
N GLY A 180 -11.85 10.59 -4.32
CA GLY A 180 -13.13 10.28 -4.95
C GLY A 180 -13.66 8.91 -4.53
N LEU A 181 -12.79 7.89 -4.54
CA LEU A 181 -13.15 6.55 -4.08
C LEU A 181 -13.56 6.51 -2.60
N LEU A 182 -12.85 7.23 -1.74
CA LEU A 182 -13.20 7.33 -0.31
C LEU A 182 -14.52 8.07 -0.11
N ALA A 183 -14.74 9.16 -0.85
CA ALA A 183 -15.98 9.92 -0.81
C ALA A 183 -17.18 9.11 -1.34
N ASN A 184 -16.93 8.10 -2.18
CA ASN A 184 -17.94 7.18 -2.73
C ASN A 184 -17.82 5.75 -2.16
N LEU A 185 -17.42 5.60 -0.89
CA LEU A 185 -17.04 4.30 -0.32
C LEU A 185 -18.12 3.20 -0.49
N VAL A 186 -19.40 3.53 -0.33
CA VAL A 186 -20.50 2.55 -0.49
C VAL A 186 -20.53 2.01 -1.92
N LYS A 187 -20.50 2.90 -2.92
CA LYS A 187 -20.49 2.49 -4.33
C LYS A 187 -19.22 1.75 -4.70
N LEU A 188 -18.06 2.14 -4.14
CA LEU A 188 -16.83 1.39 -4.29
C LEU A 188 -16.99 -0.05 -3.80
N GLU A 189 -17.54 -0.26 -2.61
CA GLU A 189 -17.77 -1.60 -2.08
C GLU A 189 -18.70 -2.42 -2.98
N GLU A 190 -19.79 -1.83 -3.48
CA GLU A 190 -20.71 -2.49 -4.42
C GLU A 190 -19.98 -2.93 -5.70
N ILE A 191 -19.17 -2.04 -6.30
CA ILE A 191 -18.35 -2.35 -7.48
C ILE A 191 -17.40 -3.52 -7.21
N LEU A 192 -16.71 -3.48 -6.05
CA LEU A 192 -15.74 -4.52 -5.67
C LEU A 192 -16.40 -5.87 -5.42
N GLU A 193 -17.66 -5.90 -4.99
CA GLU A 193 -18.36 -7.16 -4.77
C GLU A 193 -18.92 -7.78 -6.06
N SER A 194 -19.32 -6.96 -7.04
CA SER A 194 -19.99 -7.45 -8.26
C SER A 194 -19.11 -7.53 -9.51
N THR A 195 -17.89 -6.97 -9.50
CA THR A 195 -17.04 -6.86 -10.70
C THR A 195 -16.72 -8.20 -11.36
N GLU A 196 -16.84 -8.26 -12.70
CA GLU A 196 -16.42 -9.41 -13.52
C GLU A 196 -14.91 -9.68 -13.39
N PHE A 197 -14.11 -8.65 -13.06
CA PHE A 197 -12.67 -8.79 -12.88
C PHE A 197 -12.31 -9.83 -11.81
N PHE A 198 -13.00 -9.84 -10.67
CA PHE A 198 -12.76 -10.82 -9.62
C PHE A 198 -13.42 -12.17 -9.89
N LYS A 199 -14.45 -12.22 -10.75
CA LYS A 199 -15.02 -13.50 -11.19
C LYS A 199 -14.01 -14.25 -12.07
N GLU A 200 -13.30 -13.53 -12.94
CA GLU A 200 -12.28 -14.12 -13.82
C GLU A 200 -10.96 -14.41 -13.08
N PHE A 201 -10.39 -13.42 -12.39
CA PHE A 201 -9.04 -13.54 -11.83
C PHE A 201 -9.01 -13.94 -10.34
N GLY A 202 -10.17 -14.08 -9.71
CA GLY A 202 -10.30 -14.38 -8.28
C GLY A 202 -10.01 -13.18 -7.39
N ARG A 203 -9.73 -13.44 -6.10
CA ARG A 203 -9.59 -12.41 -5.05
C ARG A 203 -8.26 -12.46 -4.30
N ASN A 204 -7.24 -13.10 -4.86
CA ASN A 204 -5.89 -13.03 -4.28
C ASN A 204 -5.24 -11.68 -4.64
N TYR A 205 -5.51 -10.64 -3.85
CA TYR A 205 -5.13 -9.26 -4.15
C TYR A 205 -3.61 -9.06 -4.31
N SER A 206 -2.79 -9.78 -3.53
CA SER A 206 -1.31 -9.76 -3.70
C SER A 206 -0.90 -10.30 -5.08
N LYS A 207 -1.44 -11.45 -5.49
CA LYS A 207 -1.19 -12.02 -6.81
C LYS A 207 -1.69 -11.11 -7.93
N LEU A 208 -2.90 -10.56 -7.80
CA LEU A 208 -3.49 -9.66 -8.78
C LEU A 208 -2.63 -8.40 -8.95
N ARG A 209 -2.20 -7.78 -7.86
CA ARG A 209 -1.32 -6.61 -7.92
C ARG A 209 -0.05 -6.89 -8.71
N ARG A 210 0.62 -8.02 -8.43
CA ARG A 210 1.83 -8.43 -9.17
C ARG A 210 1.55 -8.74 -10.64
N GLN A 211 0.43 -9.42 -10.92
CA GLN A 211 0.03 -9.80 -12.27
C GLN A 211 -0.26 -8.58 -13.16
N PHE A 212 -0.98 -7.60 -12.63
CA PHE A 212 -1.43 -6.41 -13.34
C PHE A 212 -0.45 -5.23 -13.26
N SER A 213 0.72 -5.44 -12.64
CA SER A 213 1.87 -4.53 -12.68
C SER A 213 2.98 -4.97 -13.63
N ARG A 214 2.71 -5.98 -14.47
CA ARG A 214 3.67 -6.45 -15.48
C ARG A 214 3.75 -5.50 -16.66
N LYS A 215 4.89 -5.48 -17.35
CA LYS A 215 5.04 -4.65 -18.57
C LYS A 215 4.19 -5.21 -19.71
N LYS A 216 4.02 -6.53 -19.75
CA LYS A 216 3.24 -7.22 -20.79
C LYS A 216 2.06 -7.95 -20.15
N LEU A 217 0.87 -7.56 -20.58
CA LEU A 217 -0.38 -8.24 -20.27
C LEU A 217 -0.90 -8.90 -21.55
N SER A 218 -1.63 -10.01 -21.40
CA SER A 218 -2.42 -10.55 -22.51
C SER A 218 -3.58 -9.60 -22.86
N ASP A 219 -4.14 -9.72 -24.06
CA ASP A 219 -5.28 -8.90 -24.50
C ASP A 219 -6.47 -9.00 -23.54
N LEU A 220 -6.74 -10.19 -22.99
CA LEU A 220 -7.81 -10.38 -22.01
C LEU A 220 -7.52 -9.62 -20.71
N GLU A 221 -6.32 -9.79 -20.16
CA GLU A 221 -5.89 -9.11 -18.93
C GLU A 221 -5.94 -7.59 -19.12
N GLN A 222 -5.40 -7.08 -20.23
CA GLN A 222 -5.38 -5.65 -20.52
C GLN A 222 -6.78 -5.08 -20.64
N ARG A 223 -7.69 -5.71 -21.40
CA ARG A 223 -9.07 -5.24 -21.49
C ARG A 223 -9.76 -5.23 -20.14
N MET A 224 -9.69 -6.34 -19.39
CA MET A 224 -10.42 -6.45 -18.13
C MET A 224 -9.89 -5.53 -17.04
N VAL A 225 -8.58 -5.30 -16.96
CA VAL A 225 -8.03 -4.33 -16.00
C VAL A 225 -8.31 -2.89 -16.41
N LYS A 226 -8.34 -2.58 -17.72
CA LYS A 226 -8.79 -1.27 -18.22
C LYS A 226 -10.25 -1.02 -17.85
N ASP A 227 -11.14 -1.98 -18.09
CA ASP A 227 -12.57 -1.88 -17.75
C ASP A 227 -12.79 -1.72 -16.23
N PHE A 228 -12.08 -2.51 -15.43
CA PHE A 228 -12.13 -2.40 -13.97
C PHE A 228 -11.61 -1.03 -13.49
N SER A 229 -10.46 -0.59 -14.02
CA SER A 229 -9.87 0.72 -13.68
C SER A 229 -10.78 1.88 -14.09
N LYS A 230 -11.41 1.80 -15.26
CA LYS A 230 -12.40 2.79 -15.72
C LYS A 230 -13.59 2.85 -14.78
N THR A 231 -14.13 1.70 -14.36
CA THR A 231 -15.26 1.64 -13.42
C THR A 231 -14.93 2.32 -12.09
N LEU A 232 -13.71 2.11 -11.58
CA LEU A 232 -13.24 2.79 -10.37
C LEU A 232 -13.03 4.30 -10.58
N LEU A 233 -12.50 4.71 -11.74
CA LEU A 233 -12.36 6.13 -12.10
C LEU A 233 -13.72 6.83 -12.17
N ASP A 234 -14.71 6.20 -12.80
CA ASP A 234 -16.07 6.74 -12.89
C ASP A 234 -16.70 6.90 -11.49
N CYS A 235 -16.47 5.93 -10.60
CA CYS A 235 -16.89 6.00 -9.19
C CYS A 235 -16.23 7.18 -8.45
N ALA A 236 -14.93 7.38 -8.64
CA ALA A 236 -14.21 8.50 -8.05
C ALA A 236 -14.68 9.84 -8.61
N HIS A 237 -14.81 9.93 -9.93
CA HIS A 237 -15.21 11.14 -10.66
C HIS A 237 -16.59 11.64 -10.24
N GLU A 238 -17.57 10.74 -10.11
CA GLU A 238 -18.91 11.08 -9.63
C GLU A 238 -18.89 11.77 -8.26
N ALA A 239 -18.14 11.24 -7.29
CA ALA A 239 -18.07 11.84 -5.97
C ALA A 239 -17.29 13.17 -5.97
N LEU A 240 -16.25 13.31 -6.79
CA LEU A 240 -15.53 14.58 -6.92
C LEU A 240 -16.41 15.67 -7.57
N LEU A 241 -17.23 15.32 -8.56
CA LEU A 241 -18.24 16.23 -9.12
C LEU A 241 -19.22 16.70 -8.05
N LEU A 242 -19.74 15.78 -7.23
CA LEU A 242 -20.69 16.10 -6.16
C LEU A 242 -20.08 17.00 -5.07
N ARG A 243 -18.77 16.89 -4.84
CA ARG A 243 -18.04 17.79 -3.93
C ARG A 243 -17.96 19.23 -4.44
N GLY A 244 -18.00 19.45 -5.76
CA GLY A 244 -18.14 20.78 -6.36
C GLY A 244 -16.88 21.65 -6.39
N TYR A 245 -15.70 21.07 -6.15
CA TYR A 245 -14.41 21.80 -6.10
C TYR A 245 -13.59 21.74 -7.40
N SER A 246 -14.15 21.22 -8.49
CA SER A 246 -13.41 20.97 -9.76
C SER A 246 -12.23 19.99 -9.63
N GLU A 247 -12.21 19.17 -8.57
CA GLU A 247 -11.14 18.19 -8.31
C GLU A 247 -11.17 17.01 -9.30
N GLU A 248 -12.32 16.73 -9.92
CA GLU A 248 -12.50 15.68 -10.92
C GLU A 248 -11.58 15.84 -12.13
N LYS A 249 -11.16 17.08 -12.44
CA LYS A 249 -10.26 17.41 -13.54
C LYS A 249 -8.90 16.74 -13.38
N TYR A 250 -8.46 16.45 -12.16
CA TYR A 250 -7.21 15.74 -11.89
C TYR A 250 -7.27 14.25 -12.30
N LEU A 251 -8.45 13.70 -12.58
CA LEU A 251 -8.59 12.33 -13.10
C LEU A 251 -8.43 12.25 -14.62
N THR A 252 -8.47 13.37 -15.35
CA THR A 252 -8.38 13.40 -16.82
C THR A 252 -7.19 12.63 -17.39
N PRO A 253 -5.95 12.78 -16.85
CA PRO A 253 -4.81 12.03 -17.37
C PRO A 253 -4.97 10.51 -17.28
N LEU A 254 -5.70 10.03 -16.27
CA LEU A 254 -5.95 8.60 -16.09
C LEU A 254 -6.94 8.08 -17.14
N TYR A 255 -7.99 8.84 -17.45
CA TYR A 255 -8.89 8.47 -18.55
C TYR A 255 -8.16 8.39 -19.90
N ASN A 256 -7.28 9.35 -20.20
CA ASN A 256 -6.50 9.33 -21.43
C ASN A 256 -5.61 8.08 -21.51
N SER A 257 -4.95 7.71 -20.40
CA SER A 257 -4.11 6.51 -20.33
C SER A 257 -4.83 5.18 -20.60
N LEU A 258 -6.16 5.16 -20.43
CA LEU A 258 -6.97 3.97 -20.73
C LEU A 258 -7.35 3.88 -22.21
N ILE A 259 -7.45 5.03 -22.90
CA ILE A 259 -7.85 5.15 -24.31
C ILE A 259 -6.65 4.96 -25.24
N ASP A 260 -5.48 5.45 -24.85
CA ASP A 260 -4.28 5.34 -25.67
C ASP A 260 -3.81 3.88 -25.76
N ASP A 261 -4.14 3.22 -26.88
CA ASP A 261 -3.61 1.92 -27.30
C ASP A 261 -2.24 2.03 -28.02
N PHE A 262 -1.53 3.15 -27.83
CA PHE A 262 -0.18 3.29 -28.38
C PHE A 262 0.84 2.79 -27.37
N GLY A 263 1.19 1.51 -27.52
CA GLY A 263 2.34 0.93 -26.87
C GLY A 263 3.60 1.75 -27.17
N VAL A 264 4.09 2.48 -26.16
CA VAL A 264 5.49 2.85 -25.99
C VAL A 264 5.75 2.95 -24.49
N LEU A 265 6.35 1.90 -23.93
CA LEU A 265 7.34 1.99 -22.86
C LEU A 265 8.67 1.57 -23.47
#